data_AF-A0A380L1A5-F1
#
_entry.id   AF-A0A380L1A5-F1
#
_cell.length_a   1.000
_cell.length_b   1.000
_cell.length_c   1.000
_cell.angle_alpha   90.00
_cell.angle_beta   90.00
_cell.angle_gamma   90.00
#
_symmetry.space_group_name_H-M   'P 1'
#
loop_
_entity.id
_entity.type
_entity.pdbx_description
1 polymer ?
#
loop_
_entity_poly.entity_id
_entity_poly.type
_entity_poly.pdbx_seq_one_letter_code
_entity_poly.pdbx_strand_id
1 'polypeptide(L)'
;MPKSRKSSKRFNLTIFNSALWILVFLLVAIILYNLFTYHLLAFHHVNIILTILLGLFLLGTALLIFLKKLQVTTTIFLVLALLLGGGAMYAVQEVVNLSKGLSATTNYSELEMSVAVAADSNIKDISQLTNVLAPTATDKDNIQALTEQVTKAKKVTLTVDSATSYLEAYNKLQSGETKAIVLNSVFESIIEAEHPDYASKIKKIYTYKVRKKVESAKSQQLRQGQAFNVYVSGIDTYGPISSVSRSDVNIVMTVNPSSKKVLLTTTPRDAYVPIADGGNNQNDKLTHAGIYGVDASIHTLENLYGIKMNYYVRLNFTSFLKLIDLVGGIDVINDQAFTAGGNDYPVGTLHLDSNQALAFVRERYSLQGGDNDRGRNQEKVIAALIKKLSSADALKNYNQIISDLKDSVQTNMDTQTIVNLVNNQLESAGSYVVESQAVTGEGHMDLPSYAMPGSQLYVMQLDAASVEAAKKKIQETLEGR
;
A
#
# COMPACT_ATOMS: atom_id res chain seq x y z
N MET A 1 0.07 -74.39 -42.22
CA MET A 1 -0.15 -73.16 -41.43
C MET A 1 1.16 -72.37 -41.33
N PRO A 2 1.31 -71.21 -41.97
CA PRO A 2 2.45 -70.33 -41.73
C PRO A 2 2.11 -69.33 -40.60
N LYS A 3 2.96 -69.25 -39.57
CA LYS A 3 2.89 -68.24 -38.51
C LYS A 3 3.29 -66.88 -39.08
N SER A 4 2.40 -65.89 -39.03
CA SER A 4 2.73 -64.51 -39.37
C SER A 4 3.66 -63.91 -38.30
N ARG A 5 4.81 -63.39 -38.72
CA ARG A 5 5.70 -62.57 -37.88
C ARG A 5 5.16 -61.14 -37.88
N LYS A 6 4.49 -60.72 -36.80
CA LYS A 6 4.20 -59.31 -36.55
C LYS A 6 5.52 -58.55 -36.33
N SER A 7 5.86 -57.64 -37.26
CA SER A 7 6.93 -56.66 -37.09
C SER A 7 6.51 -55.64 -36.04
N SER A 8 7.02 -55.76 -34.81
CA SER A 8 6.91 -54.68 -33.82
C SER A 8 7.95 -53.61 -34.15
N LYS A 9 7.52 -52.40 -34.56
CA LYS A 9 8.41 -51.23 -34.66
C LYS A 9 9.11 -51.03 -33.31
N ARG A 10 10.41 -51.32 -33.22
CA ARG A 10 11.21 -51.03 -32.01
C ARG A 10 11.29 -49.52 -31.83
N PHE A 11 10.87 -49.04 -30.67
CA PHE A 11 10.93 -47.64 -30.29
C PHE A 11 12.39 -47.14 -30.32
N ASN A 12 12.67 -46.09 -31.10
CA ASN A 12 14.03 -45.55 -31.22
C ASN A 12 14.29 -44.53 -30.12
N LEU A 13 14.91 -44.99 -29.02
CA LEU A 13 15.25 -44.17 -27.86
C LEU A 13 16.15 -42.97 -28.20
N THR A 14 16.97 -43.06 -29.25
CA THR A 14 17.82 -41.93 -29.67
C THR A 14 16.96 -40.77 -30.18
N ILE A 15 16.01 -41.06 -31.07
CA ILE A 15 15.10 -40.05 -31.63
C ILE A 15 14.22 -39.46 -30.52
N PHE A 16 13.72 -40.31 -29.63
CA PHE A 16 12.91 -39.87 -28.51
C PHE A 16 13.71 -38.96 -27.55
N ASN A 17 14.93 -39.34 -27.18
CA ASN A 17 15.78 -38.51 -26.32
C ASN A 17 16.18 -37.20 -27.00
N SER A 18 16.43 -37.19 -28.31
CA SER A 18 16.65 -35.95 -29.07
C SER A 18 15.44 -35.01 -29.00
N ALA A 19 14.21 -35.54 -29.13
CA ALA A 19 13.00 -34.75 -29.02
C ALA A 19 12.81 -34.19 -27.60
N LEU A 20 13.01 -35.01 -26.56
CA LEU A 20 12.96 -34.56 -25.16
C LEU A 20 14.03 -33.50 -24.87
N TRP A 21 15.24 -33.67 -25.39
CA TRP A 21 16.33 -32.72 -25.22
C TRP A 21 15.98 -31.36 -25.82
N ILE A 22 15.38 -31.32 -27.02
CA ILE A 22 14.92 -30.06 -27.63
C ILE A 22 13.87 -29.37 -26.74
N LEU A 23 12.93 -30.13 -26.18
CA LEU A 23 11.93 -29.58 -25.25
C LEU A 23 12.58 -29.01 -23.98
N VAL A 24 13.52 -29.73 -23.37
CA VAL A 24 14.27 -29.24 -22.20
C VAL A 24 15.09 -27.99 -22.56
N PHE A 25 15.75 -27.99 -23.72
CA PHE A 25 16.53 -26.84 -24.19
C PHE A 25 15.66 -25.58 -24.32
N LEU A 26 14.49 -25.70 -24.98
CA LEU A 26 13.56 -24.58 -25.13
C LEU A 26 13.03 -24.10 -23.78
N LEU A 27 12.65 -25.04 -22.88
CA LEU A 27 12.18 -24.71 -21.54
C LEU A 27 13.25 -23.98 -20.72
N VAL A 28 14.49 -24.47 -20.73
CA VAL A 28 15.64 -23.83 -20.07
C VAL A 28 15.89 -22.45 -20.66
N ALA A 29 15.87 -22.29 -21.98
CA ALA A 29 16.07 -21.00 -22.63
C ALA A 29 15.00 -19.97 -22.21
N ILE A 30 13.73 -20.38 -22.12
CA ILE A 30 12.62 -19.53 -21.66
C ILE A 30 12.79 -19.16 -20.17
N ILE A 31 13.14 -20.13 -19.32
CA ILE A 31 13.39 -19.87 -17.89
C ILE A 31 14.54 -18.87 -17.72
N LEU A 32 15.67 -19.10 -18.40
CA LEU A 32 16.83 -18.21 -18.34
C LEU A 32 16.49 -16.81 -18.85
N TYR A 33 15.77 -16.70 -19.98
CA TYR A 33 15.30 -15.41 -20.48
C TYR A 33 14.54 -14.64 -19.40
N ASN A 34 13.56 -15.26 -18.75
CA ASN A 34 12.79 -14.61 -17.68
C ASN A 34 13.64 -14.29 -16.45
N LEU A 35 14.54 -15.19 -16.03
CA LEU A 35 15.42 -14.95 -14.88
C LEU A 35 16.26 -13.67 -15.08
N PHE A 36 16.84 -13.48 -16.26
CA PHE A 36 17.64 -12.29 -16.56
C PHE A 36 16.79 -11.05 -16.82
N THR A 37 15.66 -11.17 -17.53
CA THR A 37 14.78 -10.02 -17.79
C THR A 37 14.19 -9.44 -16.50
N TYR A 38 13.72 -10.30 -15.59
CA TYR A 38 13.07 -9.89 -14.34
C TYR A 38 14.02 -9.85 -13.14
N HIS A 39 15.33 -10.02 -13.36
CA HIS A 39 16.35 -10.00 -12.31
C HIS A 39 16.06 -10.99 -11.17
N LEU A 40 15.46 -12.14 -11.47
CA LEU A 40 15.18 -13.18 -10.48
C LEU A 40 16.47 -13.90 -10.11
N LEU A 41 16.66 -14.17 -8.80
CA LEU A 41 17.84 -14.84 -8.27
C LEU A 41 19.15 -14.15 -8.66
N ALA A 42 19.13 -12.83 -8.80
CA ALA A 42 20.30 -12.04 -9.19
C ALA A 42 21.25 -11.71 -8.03
N PHE A 43 21.08 -12.38 -6.88
CA PHE A 43 21.99 -12.29 -5.73
C PHE A 43 23.12 -13.34 -5.84
N HIS A 44 24.30 -13.03 -5.33
CA HIS A 44 25.52 -13.84 -5.27
C HIS A 44 25.86 -14.56 -6.59
N HIS A 45 25.56 -13.93 -7.72
CA HIS A 45 25.70 -14.52 -9.06
C HIS A 45 24.97 -15.87 -9.25
N VAL A 46 23.94 -16.15 -8.46
CA VAL A 46 23.21 -17.42 -8.48
C VAL A 46 22.59 -17.69 -9.85
N ASN A 47 21.99 -16.68 -10.48
CA ASN A 47 21.47 -16.78 -11.86
C ASN A 47 22.56 -17.19 -12.89
N ILE A 48 23.79 -16.69 -12.75
CA ILE A 48 24.93 -17.05 -13.62
C ILE A 48 25.37 -18.49 -13.36
N ILE A 49 25.53 -18.87 -12.09
CA ILE A 49 25.92 -20.24 -11.71
C ILE A 49 24.88 -21.25 -12.22
N LEU A 50 23.58 -20.94 -12.04
CA LEU A 50 22.49 -21.77 -12.53
C LEU A 50 22.53 -21.90 -14.07
N THR A 51 22.84 -20.82 -14.78
CA THR A 51 23.02 -20.84 -16.24
C THR A 51 24.13 -21.79 -16.67
N ILE A 52 25.28 -21.74 -15.99
CA ILE A 52 26.42 -22.63 -16.27
C ILE A 52 26.05 -24.10 -16.00
N LEU A 53 25.42 -24.38 -14.85
CA LEU A 53 24.99 -25.74 -14.48
C LEU A 53 23.98 -26.32 -15.48
N LEU A 54 22.99 -25.53 -15.90
CA LEU A 54 22.02 -25.95 -16.91
C LEU A 54 22.67 -26.16 -18.27
N GLY A 55 23.63 -25.32 -18.65
CA GLY A 55 24.42 -25.48 -19.88
C GLY A 55 25.25 -26.78 -19.88
N LEU A 56 25.94 -27.08 -18.78
CA LEU A 56 26.70 -28.33 -18.62
C LEU A 56 25.79 -29.56 -18.66
N PHE A 57 24.60 -29.48 -18.03
CA PHE A 57 23.59 -30.55 -18.09
C PHE A 57 23.11 -30.80 -19.53
N LEU A 58 22.79 -29.73 -20.27
CA LEU A 58 22.37 -29.83 -21.67
C LEU A 58 23.48 -30.42 -22.56
N LEU A 59 24.73 -29.99 -22.36
CA LEU A 59 25.87 -30.49 -23.12
C LEU A 59 26.18 -31.96 -22.81
N GLY A 60 26.14 -32.34 -21.53
CA GLY A 60 26.36 -33.72 -21.10
C GLY A 60 25.28 -34.67 -21.64
N THR A 61 24.01 -34.28 -21.58
CA THR A 61 22.91 -35.08 -22.12
C THR A 61 22.94 -35.16 -23.65
N ALA A 62 23.29 -34.06 -24.34
CA ALA A 62 23.51 -34.08 -25.80
C ALA A 62 24.63 -35.03 -26.21
N LEU A 63 25.75 -35.02 -25.47
CA LEU A 63 26.87 -35.93 -25.71
C LEU A 63 26.47 -37.40 -25.51
N LEU A 64 25.72 -37.72 -24.45
CA LEU A 64 25.22 -39.09 -24.22
C LEU A 64 24.29 -39.57 -25.34
N ILE A 65 23.42 -38.69 -25.86
CA ILE A 65 22.55 -38.98 -27.01
C ILE A 65 23.40 -39.23 -28.26
N PHE A 66 24.37 -38.36 -28.55
CA PHE A 66 25.25 -38.48 -29.71
C PHE A 66 26.09 -39.77 -29.68
N LEU A 67 26.68 -40.07 -28.52
CA LEU A 67 27.46 -41.29 -28.30
C LEU A 67 26.59 -42.56 -28.19
N LYS A 68 25.26 -42.42 -28.18
CA LYS A 68 24.27 -43.50 -28.00
C LYS A 68 24.52 -44.34 -26.74
N LYS A 69 25.04 -43.73 -25.66
CA LYS A 69 25.35 -44.38 -24.38
C LYS A 69 24.29 -44.04 -23.32
N LEU A 70 24.05 -44.98 -22.40
CA LEU A 70 23.17 -44.80 -21.23
C LEU A 70 21.76 -44.26 -21.58
N GLN A 71 21.18 -44.73 -22.69
CA GLN A 71 19.99 -44.11 -23.30
C GLN A 71 18.79 -44.03 -22.36
N VAL A 72 18.54 -45.07 -21.55
CA VAL A 72 17.43 -45.09 -20.57
C VAL A 72 17.66 -44.09 -19.44
N THR A 73 18.89 -44.02 -18.91
CA THR A 73 19.26 -43.04 -17.88
C THR A 73 19.12 -41.60 -18.39
N THR A 74 19.55 -41.34 -19.62
CA THR A 74 19.36 -40.04 -20.27
C THR A 74 17.87 -39.69 -20.40
N THR A 75 17.01 -40.66 -20.76
CA THR A 75 15.55 -40.44 -20.78
C THR A 75 15.04 -40.02 -19.39
N ILE A 76 15.43 -40.73 -18.34
CA ILE A 76 15.01 -40.42 -16.96
C ILE A 76 15.43 -39.00 -16.57
N PHE A 77 16.68 -38.62 -16.85
CA PHE A 77 17.16 -37.26 -16.54
C PHE A 77 16.42 -36.18 -17.32
N LEU A 78 16.14 -36.38 -18.61
CA LEU A 78 15.41 -35.41 -19.41
C LEU A 78 13.95 -35.27 -18.96
N VAL A 79 13.28 -36.37 -18.61
CA VAL A 79 11.93 -36.34 -18.07
C VAL A 79 11.90 -35.63 -16.71
N LEU A 80 12.85 -35.93 -15.82
CA LEU A 80 12.97 -35.24 -14.54
C LEU A 80 13.24 -33.74 -14.72
N ALA A 81 14.12 -33.38 -15.67
CA ALA A 81 14.39 -31.99 -16.00
C ALA A 81 13.16 -31.26 -16.54
N LEU A 82 12.30 -31.92 -17.33
CA LEU A 82 11.03 -31.34 -17.76
C LEU A 82 10.07 -31.12 -16.59
N LEU A 83 9.98 -32.07 -15.65
CA LEU A 83 9.13 -31.92 -14.46
C LEU A 83 9.60 -30.79 -13.55
N LEU A 84 10.89 -30.77 -13.22
CA LEU A 84 11.50 -29.72 -12.39
C LEU A 84 11.45 -28.35 -13.10
N GLY A 85 11.76 -28.32 -14.40
CA GLY A 85 11.68 -27.12 -15.22
C GLY A 85 10.25 -26.59 -15.34
N GLY A 86 9.25 -27.47 -15.41
CA GLY A 86 7.83 -27.09 -15.39
C GLY A 86 7.45 -26.41 -14.07
N GLY A 87 7.89 -26.95 -12.93
CA GLY A 87 7.70 -26.32 -11.62
C GLY A 87 8.43 -24.98 -11.50
N ALA A 88 9.68 -24.89 -11.98
CA ALA A 88 10.43 -23.64 -12.00
C ALA A 88 9.76 -22.58 -12.90
N MET A 89 9.26 -22.98 -14.07
CA MET A 89 8.53 -22.10 -14.98
C MET A 89 7.22 -21.61 -14.36
N TYR A 90 6.50 -22.47 -13.62
CA TYR A 90 5.31 -22.05 -12.87
C TYR A 90 5.65 -20.96 -11.85
N ALA A 91 6.72 -21.16 -11.05
CA ALA A 91 7.18 -20.17 -10.08
C ALA A 91 7.60 -18.84 -10.74
N VAL A 92 8.33 -18.90 -11.87
CA VAL A 92 8.68 -17.71 -12.65
C VAL A 92 7.43 -17.01 -13.17
N GLN A 93 6.48 -17.75 -13.72
CA GLN A 93 5.24 -17.20 -14.26
C GLN A 93 4.38 -16.55 -13.17
N GLU A 94 4.41 -17.09 -11.96
CA GLU A 94 3.75 -16.49 -10.78
C GLU A 94 4.33 -15.10 -10.49
N VAL A 95 5.65 -14.93 -10.49
CA VAL A 95 6.28 -13.60 -10.29
C VAL A 95 5.95 -12.64 -11.45
N VAL A 96 5.97 -13.14 -12.69
CA VAL A 96 5.63 -12.32 -13.87
C VAL A 96 4.17 -11.89 -13.84
N ASN A 97 3.26 -12.78 -13.44
CA ASN A 97 1.83 -12.46 -13.29
C ASN A 97 1.61 -11.49 -12.14
N LEU A 98 2.31 -11.66 -11.03
CA LEU A 98 2.31 -10.74 -9.91
C LEU A 98 2.78 -9.35 -10.34
N SER A 99 3.83 -9.27 -11.18
CA SER A 99 4.32 -8.01 -11.74
C SER A 99 3.27 -7.27 -12.56
N LYS A 100 2.40 -8.00 -13.27
CA LYS A 100 1.27 -7.40 -13.99
C LYS A 100 0.15 -6.95 -13.06
N GLY A 101 -0.03 -7.66 -11.93
CA GLY A 101 -1.06 -7.40 -10.92
C GLY A 101 -0.74 -6.21 -10.00
N LEU A 102 0.50 -6.07 -9.53
CA LEU A 102 0.90 -5.00 -8.61
C LEU A 102 0.84 -3.61 -9.24
N SER A 103 1.12 -3.51 -10.54
CA SER A 103 0.92 -2.25 -11.28
C SER A 103 -0.56 -1.97 -11.57
N ALA A 104 -1.44 -2.96 -11.37
CA ALA A 104 -2.88 -2.87 -11.57
C ALA A 104 -3.68 -2.71 -10.25
N THR A 105 -3.05 -2.87 -9.09
CA THR A 105 -3.71 -2.75 -7.78
C THR A 105 -4.07 -1.30 -7.48
N THR A 106 -5.32 -0.98 -7.79
CA THR A 106 -6.06 0.24 -7.46
C THR A 106 -5.26 1.53 -7.63
N ASN A 107 -4.89 1.84 -8.87
CA ASN A 107 -4.50 3.19 -9.29
C ASN A 107 -5.65 4.20 -9.17
N TYR A 108 -6.65 3.92 -8.33
CA TYR A 108 -7.78 4.78 -8.09
C TYR A 108 -8.18 4.76 -6.62
N SER A 109 -8.61 5.91 -6.13
CA SER A 109 -9.37 6.05 -4.91
C SER A 109 -10.87 6.05 -5.25
N GLU A 110 -11.68 5.53 -4.33
CA GLU A 110 -13.13 5.52 -4.45
C GLU A 110 -13.74 6.22 -3.23
N LEU A 111 -14.55 7.24 -3.48
CA LEU A 111 -15.35 7.90 -2.46
C LEU A 111 -16.82 7.82 -2.82
N GLU A 112 -17.67 7.76 -1.81
CA GLU A 112 -19.11 7.77 -1.97
C GLU A 112 -19.65 9.19 -1.85
N MET A 113 -20.37 9.63 -2.89
CA MET A 113 -21.19 10.83 -2.91
C MET A 113 -22.66 10.43 -2.80
N SER A 114 -23.42 11.08 -1.92
CA SER A 114 -24.83 10.79 -1.69
C SER A 114 -25.68 12.05 -1.70
N VAL A 115 -26.94 11.92 -2.09
CA VAL A 115 -27.98 12.91 -1.78
C VAL A 115 -28.73 12.43 -0.55
N ALA A 116 -28.74 13.24 0.49
CA ALA A 116 -29.37 12.93 1.77
C ALA A 116 -30.48 13.92 2.11
N VAL A 117 -31.49 13.41 2.80
CA VAL A 117 -32.61 14.17 3.37
C VAL A 117 -32.77 13.79 4.85
N ALA A 118 -33.51 14.58 5.62
CA ALA A 118 -33.85 14.23 7.01
C ALA A 118 -34.54 12.86 7.07
N ALA A 119 -34.27 12.07 8.11
CA ALA A 119 -34.75 10.69 8.23
C ALA A 119 -36.30 10.60 8.16
N ASP A 120 -36.98 11.57 8.77
CA ASP A 120 -38.44 11.72 8.82
C ASP A 120 -39.04 12.40 7.59
N SER A 121 -38.23 12.87 6.64
CA SER A 121 -38.69 13.53 5.42
C SER A 121 -39.62 12.63 4.60
N ASN A 122 -40.67 13.19 4.02
CA ASN A 122 -41.55 12.47 3.09
C ASN A 122 -40.90 12.18 1.72
N ILE A 123 -39.70 12.71 1.49
CA ILE A 123 -38.93 12.52 0.25
C ILE A 123 -38.32 11.11 0.25
N LYS A 124 -38.61 10.35 -0.80
CA LYS A 124 -38.17 8.95 -0.97
C LYS A 124 -37.33 8.75 -2.23
N ASP A 125 -37.48 9.61 -3.22
CA ASP A 125 -36.76 9.51 -4.49
C ASP A 125 -36.21 10.88 -4.93
N ILE A 126 -35.07 10.84 -5.61
CA ILE A 126 -34.36 12.04 -6.08
C ILE A 126 -35.16 12.86 -7.09
N SER A 127 -36.12 12.26 -7.80
CA SER A 127 -37.03 12.97 -8.71
C SER A 127 -37.97 13.96 -8.02
N GLN A 128 -38.12 13.87 -6.70
CA GLN A 128 -38.91 14.81 -5.91
C GLN A 128 -38.14 16.08 -5.52
N LEU A 129 -36.86 16.17 -5.91
CA LEU A 129 -35.98 17.31 -5.62
C LEU A 129 -35.74 18.15 -6.87
N THR A 130 -35.66 19.47 -6.65
CA THR A 130 -35.25 20.45 -7.67
C THR A 130 -33.87 21.04 -7.37
N ASN A 131 -33.50 21.12 -6.08
CA ASN A 131 -32.24 21.65 -5.61
C ASN A 131 -31.62 20.77 -4.51
N VAL A 132 -30.33 20.94 -4.31
CA VAL A 132 -29.56 20.37 -3.19
C VAL A 132 -28.59 21.42 -2.68
N LEU A 133 -28.30 21.39 -1.37
CA LEU A 133 -27.28 22.26 -0.76
C LEU A 133 -25.95 21.50 -0.67
N ALA A 134 -24.85 22.10 -1.12
CA ALA A 134 -23.53 21.47 -1.11
C ALA A 134 -22.36 22.48 -1.08
N PRO A 135 -21.19 22.11 -0.54
CA PRO A 135 -20.02 22.99 -0.48
C PRO A 135 -19.26 23.06 -1.81
N THR A 136 -19.82 23.75 -2.80
CA THR A 136 -19.24 23.83 -4.15
C THR A 136 -17.89 24.54 -4.22
N ALA A 137 -17.54 25.36 -3.23
CA ALA A 137 -16.23 26.03 -3.19
C ALA A 137 -15.06 25.08 -2.89
N THR A 138 -15.32 24.00 -2.15
CA THR A 138 -14.27 23.07 -1.67
C THR A 138 -14.37 21.67 -2.26
N ASP A 139 -15.53 21.26 -2.80
CA ASP A 139 -15.70 19.93 -3.41
C ASP A 139 -16.43 19.92 -4.77
N LYS A 140 -16.19 20.96 -5.57
CA LYS A 140 -16.85 21.18 -6.88
C LYS A 140 -16.89 19.94 -7.77
N ASP A 141 -15.73 19.30 -7.97
CA ASP A 141 -15.58 18.23 -8.96
C ASP A 141 -16.39 16.98 -8.58
N ASN A 142 -16.40 16.60 -7.29
CA ASN A 142 -17.18 15.45 -6.84
C ASN A 142 -18.69 15.74 -6.87
N ILE A 143 -19.08 16.97 -6.50
CA ILE A 143 -20.47 17.41 -6.55
C ILE A 143 -20.97 17.40 -8.00
N GLN A 144 -20.16 17.90 -8.94
CA GLN A 144 -20.48 17.88 -10.37
C GLN A 144 -20.59 16.45 -10.90
N ALA A 145 -19.66 15.57 -10.54
CA ALA A 145 -19.73 14.15 -10.94
C ALA A 145 -21.02 13.48 -10.44
N LEU A 146 -21.45 13.78 -9.21
CA LEU A 146 -22.72 13.31 -8.66
C LEU A 146 -23.92 13.85 -9.47
N THR A 147 -24.02 15.16 -9.68
CA THR A 147 -25.19 15.79 -10.33
C THR A 147 -25.31 15.41 -11.80
N GLU A 148 -24.19 15.30 -12.52
CA GLU A 148 -24.15 14.76 -13.89
C GLU A 148 -24.65 13.32 -13.93
N GLN A 149 -24.21 12.49 -12.97
CA GLN A 149 -24.64 11.10 -12.90
C GLN A 149 -26.13 10.97 -12.56
N VAL A 150 -26.65 11.82 -11.67
CA VAL A 150 -28.10 11.90 -11.38
C VAL A 150 -28.87 12.28 -12.65
N THR A 151 -28.40 13.30 -13.38
CA THR A 151 -29.02 13.72 -14.65
C THR A 151 -29.03 12.58 -15.66
N LYS A 152 -27.91 11.88 -15.80
CA LYS A 152 -27.77 10.76 -16.74
C LYS A 152 -28.65 9.57 -16.40
N ALA A 153 -28.61 9.12 -15.13
CA ALA A 153 -29.22 7.87 -14.67
C ALA A 153 -30.69 8.02 -14.27
N LYS A 154 -31.09 9.19 -13.76
CA LYS A 154 -32.43 9.45 -13.23
C LYS A 154 -33.23 10.47 -14.05
N LYS A 155 -32.61 11.15 -15.02
CA LYS A 155 -33.23 12.22 -15.82
C LYS A 155 -33.75 13.38 -14.97
N VAL A 156 -33.08 13.63 -13.85
CA VAL A 156 -33.38 14.72 -12.92
C VAL A 156 -32.25 15.73 -12.97
N THR A 157 -32.58 17.00 -13.21
CA THR A 157 -31.62 18.10 -13.15
C THR A 157 -31.73 18.78 -11.80
N LEU A 158 -30.66 18.74 -11.01
CA LEU A 158 -30.60 19.40 -9.70
C LEU A 158 -29.81 20.69 -9.81
N THR A 159 -30.37 21.80 -9.30
CA THR A 159 -29.55 22.99 -9.02
C THR A 159 -28.78 22.78 -7.71
N VAL A 160 -27.58 23.36 -7.62
CA VAL A 160 -26.74 23.24 -6.43
C VAL A 160 -26.63 24.59 -5.76
N ASP A 161 -27.26 24.71 -4.59
CA ASP A 161 -27.12 25.86 -3.72
C ASP A 161 -25.82 25.71 -2.92
N SER A 162 -25.11 26.82 -2.69
CA SER A 162 -23.80 26.79 -2.07
C SER A 162 -23.88 26.82 -0.54
N ALA A 163 -23.15 25.93 0.12
CA ALA A 163 -22.78 26.00 1.53
C ALA A 163 -21.27 26.25 1.67
N THR A 164 -20.83 26.69 2.85
CA THR A 164 -19.42 26.83 3.19
C THR A 164 -18.75 25.50 3.51
N SER A 165 -19.48 24.53 4.06
CA SER A 165 -18.96 23.19 4.39
C SER A 165 -20.05 22.10 4.38
N TYR A 166 -19.64 20.83 4.42
CA TYR A 166 -20.56 19.70 4.59
C TYR A 166 -21.28 19.73 5.95
N LEU A 167 -20.60 20.22 6.98
CA LEU A 167 -21.17 20.42 8.31
C LEU A 167 -22.25 21.51 8.30
N GLU A 168 -22.02 22.66 7.64
CA GLU A 168 -23.05 23.69 7.50
C GLU A 168 -24.25 23.15 6.71
N ALA A 169 -24.01 22.42 5.62
CA ALA A 169 -25.08 21.80 4.85
C ALA A 169 -25.92 20.86 5.73
N TYR A 170 -25.27 20.01 6.53
CA TYR A 170 -25.94 19.15 7.49
C TYR A 170 -26.76 19.94 8.52
N ASN A 171 -26.18 20.99 9.12
CA ASN A 171 -26.88 21.82 10.10
C ASN A 171 -28.13 22.48 9.51
N LYS A 172 -28.03 22.99 8.28
CA LYS A 172 -29.17 23.56 7.53
C LYS A 172 -30.22 22.52 7.15
N LEU A 173 -29.83 21.26 6.96
CA LEU A 173 -30.78 20.16 6.77
C LEU A 173 -31.55 19.89 8.07
N GLN A 174 -30.86 19.85 9.19
CA GLN A 174 -31.48 19.59 10.50
C GLN A 174 -32.37 20.75 10.97
N SER A 175 -32.02 21.99 10.64
CA SER A 175 -32.87 23.17 10.94
C SER A 175 -34.08 23.30 10.01
N GLY A 176 -34.14 22.52 8.92
CA GLY A 176 -35.20 22.59 7.92
C GLY A 176 -35.06 23.74 6.91
N GLU A 177 -33.94 24.46 6.92
CA GLU A 177 -33.62 25.51 5.94
C GLU A 177 -33.41 24.94 4.52
N THR A 178 -32.94 23.70 4.41
CA THR A 178 -32.92 22.95 3.16
C THR A 178 -33.61 21.60 3.29
N LYS A 179 -34.16 21.10 2.18
CA LYS A 179 -34.82 19.79 2.11
C LYS A 179 -33.85 18.64 1.84
N ALA A 180 -32.72 18.94 1.21
CA ALA A 180 -31.75 17.96 0.76
C ALA A 180 -30.34 18.54 0.67
N ILE A 181 -29.35 17.68 0.92
CA ILE A 181 -27.94 18.02 0.85
C ILE A 181 -27.19 17.00 0.03
N VAL A 182 -26.03 17.40 -0.49
CA VAL A 182 -25.01 16.45 -0.93
C VAL A 182 -24.13 16.09 0.27
N LEU A 183 -23.82 14.81 0.42
CA LEU A 183 -22.85 14.29 1.37
C LEU A 183 -21.72 13.61 0.63
N ASN A 184 -20.50 13.93 1.05
CA ASN A 184 -19.31 13.18 0.71
C ASN A 184 -18.96 12.32 1.92
N SER A 185 -18.94 11.00 1.73
CA SER A 185 -18.64 10.00 2.77
C SER A 185 -17.36 10.27 3.56
N VAL A 186 -16.38 10.93 2.97
CA VAL A 186 -15.12 11.25 3.65
C VAL A 186 -15.32 12.28 4.76
N PHE A 187 -16.25 13.21 4.56
CA PHE A 187 -16.60 14.24 5.53
C PHE A 187 -17.71 13.80 6.49
N GLU A 188 -18.22 12.57 6.38
CA GLU A 188 -19.21 12.05 7.32
C GLU A 188 -18.60 11.85 8.72
N SER A 189 -17.36 11.36 8.81
CA SER A 189 -16.62 11.25 10.09
C SER A 189 -16.42 12.61 10.78
N ILE A 190 -16.44 13.68 10.00
CA ILE A 190 -16.35 15.06 10.45
C ILE A 190 -17.69 15.52 11.04
N ILE A 191 -18.79 15.24 10.34
CA ILE A 191 -20.14 15.51 10.85
C ILE A 191 -20.38 14.71 12.14
N GLU A 192 -19.95 13.44 12.19
CA GLU A 192 -20.06 12.57 13.36
C GLU A 192 -19.33 13.12 14.59
N ALA A 193 -18.22 13.84 14.39
CA ALA A 193 -17.46 14.42 15.49
C ALA A 193 -18.24 15.49 16.27
N GLU A 194 -19.10 16.28 15.59
CA GLU A 194 -19.98 17.27 16.23
C GLU A 194 -21.39 16.72 16.50
N HIS A 195 -21.84 15.79 15.66
CA HIS A 195 -23.16 15.15 15.73
C HIS A 195 -23.01 13.63 15.71
N PRO A 196 -22.71 12.98 16.86
CA PRO A 196 -22.48 11.54 16.92
C PRO A 196 -23.67 10.70 16.43
N ASP A 197 -24.88 11.25 16.42
CA ASP A 197 -26.10 10.60 15.96
C ASP A 197 -26.48 10.94 14.51
N TYR A 198 -25.63 11.64 13.73
CA TYR A 198 -25.96 12.17 12.41
C TYR A 198 -26.55 11.12 11.46
N ALA A 199 -25.96 9.91 11.46
CA ALA A 199 -26.35 8.82 10.57
C ALA A 199 -27.81 8.38 10.80
N SER A 200 -28.30 8.49 12.05
CA SER A 200 -29.68 8.17 12.40
C SER A 200 -30.67 9.29 12.03
N LYS A 201 -30.18 10.52 11.82
CA LYS A 201 -30.97 11.72 11.52
C LYS A 201 -31.18 11.97 10.04
N ILE A 202 -30.53 11.19 9.19
CA ILE A 202 -30.62 11.32 7.73
C ILE A 202 -30.99 9.99 7.09
N LYS A 203 -31.45 10.07 5.84
CA LYS A 203 -31.47 8.94 4.93
C LYS A 203 -30.89 9.35 3.58
N LYS A 204 -30.05 8.49 3.02
CA LYS A 204 -29.48 8.64 1.68
C LYS A 204 -30.50 8.13 0.66
N ILE A 205 -30.95 8.99 -0.25
CA ILE A 205 -31.95 8.65 -1.28
C ILE A 205 -31.32 8.39 -2.66
N TYR A 206 -30.04 8.74 -2.83
CA TYR A 206 -29.25 8.42 -4.00
C TYR A 206 -27.78 8.36 -3.60
N THR A 207 -27.05 7.44 -4.20
CA THR A 207 -25.63 7.21 -3.91
C THR A 207 -24.87 6.92 -5.19
N TYR A 208 -23.69 7.49 -5.32
CA TYR A 208 -22.79 7.32 -6.45
C TYR A 208 -21.34 7.25 -5.98
N LYS A 209 -20.59 6.29 -6.50
CA LYS A 209 -19.17 6.10 -6.21
C LYS A 209 -18.33 6.83 -7.24
N VAL A 210 -17.65 7.88 -6.82
CA VAL A 210 -16.69 8.62 -7.64
C VAL A 210 -15.34 7.93 -7.56
N ARG A 211 -14.75 7.61 -8.72
CA ARG A 211 -13.41 7.01 -8.82
C ARG A 211 -12.43 8.04 -9.36
N LYS A 212 -11.36 8.32 -8.61
CA LYS A 212 -10.28 9.22 -9.03
C LYS A 212 -9.02 8.42 -9.26
N LYS A 213 -8.34 8.63 -10.39
CA LYS A 213 -7.05 7.98 -10.65
C LYS A 213 -5.97 8.65 -9.79
N VAL A 214 -5.06 7.87 -9.22
CA VAL A 214 -3.90 8.36 -8.47
C VAL A 214 -2.79 8.74 -9.45
N GLU A 215 -2.33 10.00 -9.43
CA GLU A 215 -1.38 10.55 -10.42
C GLU A 215 0.07 10.16 -10.10
N SER A 216 0.44 10.04 -8.82
CA SER A 216 1.79 9.63 -8.37
C SER A 216 2.12 8.16 -8.63
N ALA A 217 1.27 7.43 -9.37
CA ALA A 217 1.45 6.03 -9.72
C ALA A 217 2.61 5.77 -10.70
N LYS A 218 3.35 6.80 -11.16
CA LYS A 218 4.52 6.60 -12.03
C LYS A 218 5.71 6.14 -11.19
N SER A 219 6.06 4.85 -11.31
CA SER A 219 7.25 4.31 -10.66
C SER A 219 8.50 5.02 -11.18
N GLN A 220 9.39 5.42 -10.26
CA GLN A 220 10.73 5.85 -10.63
C GLN A 220 11.66 4.64 -10.53
N GLN A 221 12.37 4.30 -11.60
CA GLN A 221 13.46 3.33 -11.51
C GLN A 221 14.65 3.96 -10.76
N LEU A 222 15.01 3.37 -9.62
CA LEU A 222 16.20 3.75 -8.87
C LEU A 222 17.44 3.01 -9.40
N ARG A 223 18.59 3.67 -9.31
CA ARG A 223 19.88 3.00 -9.53
C ARG A 223 20.18 2.08 -8.34
N GLN A 224 20.95 1.02 -8.57
CA GLN A 224 21.36 0.11 -7.49
C GLN A 224 22.10 0.87 -6.39
N GLY A 225 21.74 0.65 -5.13
CA GLY A 225 22.36 1.31 -3.97
C GLY A 225 21.94 2.77 -3.74
N GLN A 226 21.11 3.35 -4.61
CA GLN A 226 20.62 4.71 -4.46
C GLN A 226 19.69 4.82 -3.24
N ALA A 227 19.90 5.83 -2.40
CA ALA A 227 19.00 6.15 -1.30
C ALA A 227 17.68 6.75 -1.81
N PHE A 228 16.59 6.50 -1.08
CA PHE A 228 15.25 6.89 -1.51
C PHE A 228 14.31 7.12 -0.31
N ASN A 229 13.23 7.86 -0.55
CA ASN A 229 12.17 8.10 0.41
C ASN A 229 10.90 7.32 0.03
N VAL A 230 10.24 6.75 1.04
CA VAL A 230 8.94 6.11 0.95
C VAL A 230 7.99 6.78 1.93
N TYR A 231 6.85 7.27 1.44
CA TYR A 231 5.76 7.72 2.30
C TYR A 231 4.90 6.55 2.75
N VAL A 232 4.73 6.36 4.07
CA VAL A 232 3.83 5.36 4.65
C VAL A 232 2.58 6.06 5.17
N SER A 233 1.44 5.75 4.55
CA SER A 233 0.11 6.28 4.87
C SER A 233 -0.76 5.20 5.51
N GLY A 234 -1.16 5.43 6.76
CA GLY A 234 -2.12 4.58 7.48
C GLY A 234 -3.49 5.24 7.55
N ILE A 235 -4.47 4.60 6.91
CA ILE A 235 -5.82 5.14 6.73
C ILE A 235 -6.75 4.66 7.83
N ASP A 236 -7.51 5.60 8.40
CA ASP A 236 -8.46 5.39 9.51
C ASP A 236 -9.76 4.73 8.99
N THR A 237 -9.69 3.47 8.55
CA THR A 237 -10.86 2.69 8.11
C THR A 237 -10.60 1.18 8.03
N TYR A 238 -11.67 0.40 8.10
CA TYR A 238 -11.69 -1.02 7.73
C TYR A 238 -12.24 -1.19 6.29
N GLY A 239 -12.15 -2.41 5.76
CA GLY A 239 -12.70 -2.76 4.44
C GLY A 239 -11.71 -2.50 3.29
N PRO A 240 -12.23 -2.25 2.07
CA PRO A 240 -11.41 -2.14 0.86
C PRO A 240 -10.37 -1.02 0.94
N ILE A 241 -9.16 -1.27 0.42
CA ILE A 241 -8.11 -0.25 0.43
C ILE A 241 -8.47 0.97 -0.42
N SER A 242 -9.29 0.83 -1.46
CA SER A 242 -9.71 1.95 -2.30
C SER A 242 -10.56 3.00 -1.56
N SER A 243 -11.12 2.68 -0.39
CA SER A 243 -11.93 3.61 0.40
C SER A 243 -11.12 4.83 0.81
N VAL A 244 -11.67 6.01 0.55
CA VAL A 244 -11.09 7.28 1.02
C VAL A 244 -11.47 7.50 2.48
N SER A 245 -10.48 7.87 3.29
CA SER A 245 -10.61 8.32 4.67
C SER A 245 -9.36 9.14 5.01
N ARG A 246 -9.30 9.66 6.23
CA ARG A 246 -8.16 10.40 6.77
C ARG A 246 -6.90 9.53 6.88
N SER A 247 -5.72 10.16 6.79
CA SER A 247 -4.41 9.52 6.97
C SER A 247 -3.87 9.82 8.37
N ASP A 248 -4.06 8.90 9.32
CA ASP A 248 -3.69 9.09 10.72
C ASP A 248 -2.25 8.67 11.03
N VAL A 249 -1.64 7.87 10.16
CA VAL A 249 -0.21 7.56 10.21
C VAL A 249 0.44 8.21 9.01
N ASN A 250 1.39 9.12 9.26
CA ASN A 250 2.13 9.83 8.23
C ASN A 250 3.62 9.74 8.53
N ILE A 251 4.27 8.73 7.96
CA ILE A 251 5.68 8.43 8.24
C ILE A 251 6.48 8.51 6.94
N VAL A 252 7.53 9.31 6.94
CA VAL A 252 8.53 9.32 5.87
C VAL A 252 9.63 8.32 6.24
N MET A 253 9.76 7.28 5.45
CA MET A 253 10.83 6.28 5.57
C MET A 253 11.94 6.58 4.57
N THR A 254 13.07 7.08 5.08
CA THR A 254 14.27 7.33 4.29
C THR A 254 15.19 6.11 4.36
N VAL A 255 15.42 5.46 3.22
CA VAL A 255 16.19 4.22 3.13
C VAL A 255 17.50 4.49 2.40
N ASN A 256 18.62 4.15 3.04
CA ASN A 256 19.92 4.12 2.38
C ASN A 256 20.45 2.67 2.33
N PRO A 257 20.32 2.00 1.17
CA PRO A 257 20.79 0.62 1.04
C PRO A 257 22.30 0.45 1.19
N SER A 258 23.07 1.50 0.89
CA SER A 258 24.55 1.47 0.93
C SER A 258 25.08 1.55 2.36
N SER A 259 24.52 2.41 3.20
CA SER A 259 24.89 2.52 4.62
C SER A 259 24.09 1.60 5.54
N LYS A 260 23.10 0.86 5.01
CA LYS A 260 22.18 0.02 5.79
C LYS A 260 21.45 0.76 6.90
N LYS A 261 21.11 2.02 6.66
CA LYS A 261 20.31 2.85 7.57
C LYS A 261 18.90 3.04 7.03
N VAL A 262 17.92 2.99 7.93
CA VAL A 262 16.55 3.47 7.70
C VAL A 262 16.25 4.52 8.75
N LEU A 263 15.78 5.69 8.32
CA LEU A 263 15.25 6.71 9.20
C LEU A 263 13.74 6.77 9.03
N LEU A 264 13.00 6.63 10.13
CA LEU A 264 11.57 6.88 10.21
C LEU A 264 11.35 8.29 10.74
N THR A 265 10.69 9.13 9.96
CA THR A 265 10.30 10.49 10.36
C THR A 265 8.80 10.57 10.48
N THR A 266 8.29 10.61 11.71
CA THR A 266 6.86 10.71 11.99
C THR A 266 6.43 12.18 11.97
N THR A 267 5.40 12.48 11.17
CA THR A 267 4.69 13.76 11.23
C THR A 267 3.35 13.53 11.92
N PRO A 268 3.08 14.18 13.08
CA PRO A 268 1.83 13.93 13.78
C PRO A 268 0.62 14.26 12.90
N ARG A 269 -0.43 13.45 13.01
CA ARG A 269 -1.68 13.58 12.23
C ARG A 269 -2.32 14.97 12.33
N ASP A 270 -2.07 15.65 13.44
CA ASP A 270 -2.67 16.94 13.77
C ASP A 270 -1.75 18.12 13.40
N ALA A 271 -0.58 17.87 12.80
CA ALA A 271 0.34 18.91 12.35
C ALA A 271 -0.38 19.93 11.45
N TYR A 272 -0.31 21.20 11.84
CA TYR A 272 -0.97 22.31 11.15
C TYR A 272 -0.06 22.84 10.04
N VAL A 273 -0.32 22.39 8.81
CA VAL A 273 0.57 22.61 7.66
C VAL A 273 -0.23 22.96 6.40
N PRO A 274 0.38 23.64 5.41
CA PRO A 274 -0.27 23.90 4.13
C PRO A 274 -0.58 22.58 3.41
N ILE A 275 -1.87 22.29 3.20
CA ILE A 275 -2.31 21.08 2.51
C ILE A 275 -2.26 21.32 1.00
N ALA A 276 -1.49 20.50 0.28
CA ALA A 276 -1.30 20.61 -1.16
C ALA A 276 -2.55 20.16 -1.94
N ASP A 277 -2.52 20.37 -3.25
CA ASP A 277 -3.56 19.97 -4.20
C ASP A 277 -4.97 20.44 -3.77
N GLY A 278 -5.88 19.50 -3.45
CA GLY A 278 -7.25 19.80 -3.04
C GLY A 278 -7.37 20.61 -1.74
N GLY A 279 -6.29 20.70 -0.94
CA GLY A 279 -6.20 21.60 0.21
C GLY A 279 -5.88 23.05 -0.14
N ASN A 280 -5.63 23.36 -1.42
CA ASN A 280 -5.38 24.72 -1.94
C ASN A 280 -4.26 25.49 -1.22
N ASN A 281 -3.26 24.76 -0.72
CA ASN A 281 -2.14 25.27 0.08
C ASN A 281 -2.59 26.07 1.31
N GLN A 282 -3.80 25.81 1.83
CA GLN A 282 -4.28 26.38 3.06
C GLN A 282 -3.87 25.50 4.25
N ASN A 283 -3.69 26.12 5.41
CA ASN A 283 -3.32 25.37 6.60
C ASN A 283 -4.48 24.52 7.10
N ASP A 284 -4.17 23.27 7.40
CA ASP A 284 -5.08 22.35 8.08
C ASP A 284 -4.26 21.24 8.75
N LYS A 285 -4.94 20.34 9.45
CA LYS A 285 -4.34 19.13 10.02
C LYS A 285 -3.87 18.19 8.91
N LEU A 286 -2.63 17.71 8.99
CA LEU A 286 -2.05 16.81 7.99
C LEU A 286 -2.93 15.60 7.65
N THR A 287 -3.65 15.04 8.62
CA THR A 287 -4.55 13.90 8.41
C THR A 287 -5.65 14.16 7.36
N HIS A 288 -6.04 15.43 7.16
CA HIS A 288 -6.98 15.83 6.12
C HIS A 288 -6.39 15.75 4.71
N ALA A 289 -5.06 15.76 4.54
CA ALA A 289 -4.45 15.54 3.22
C ALA A 289 -4.90 14.19 2.61
N GLY A 290 -5.07 13.15 3.44
CA GLY A 290 -5.54 11.84 3.01
C GLY A 290 -6.95 11.82 2.40
N ILE A 291 -7.78 12.81 2.75
CA ILE A 291 -9.14 13.01 2.19
C ILE A 291 -9.05 13.41 0.72
N TYR A 292 -8.11 14.31 0.38
CA TYR A 292 -7.89 14.77 -0.99
C TYR A 292 -7.16 13.72 -1.83
N GLY A 293 -6.47 12.79 -1.18
CA GLY A 293 -5.81 11.65 -1.79
C GLY A 293 -4.41 11.44 -1.25
N VAL A 294 -3.79 10.33 -1.65
CA VAL A 294 -2.39 10.05 -1.26
C VAL A 294 -1.45 11.09 -1.85
N ASP A 295 -1.74 11.61 -3.04
CA ASP A 295 -0.94 12.62 -3.75
C ASP A 295 -0.85 13.93 -2.96
N ALA A 296 -1.98 14.41 -2.42
CA ALA A 296 -2.00 15.59 -1.55
C ALA A 296 -1.14 15.41 -0.30
N SER A 297 -1.17 14.20 0.29
CA SER A 297 -0.31 13.89 1.45
C SER A 297 1.17 13.87 1.08
N ILE A 298 1.51 13.29 -0.08
CA ILE A 298 2.87 13.27 -0.62
C ILE A 298 3.37 14.69 -0.84
N HIS A 299 2.67 15.49 -1.64
CA HIS A 299 3.08 16.86 -1.96
C HIS A 299 3.16 17.75 -0.71
N THR A 300 2.25 17.59 0.26
CA THR A 300 2.35 18.31 1.54
C THR A 300 3.63 17.98 2.29
N LEU A 301 4.01 16.69 2.39
CA LEU A 301 5.24 16.28 3.08
C LEU A 301 6.49 16.65 2.29
N GLU A 302 6.45 16.60 0.95
CA GLU A 302 7.53 17.09 0.09
C GLU A 302 7.75 18.60 0.31
N ASN A 303 6.69 19.39 0.34
CA ASN A 303 6.75 20.83 0.60
C ASN A 303 7.25 21.14 2.01
N LEU A 304 6.77 20.40 3.02
CA LEU A 304 7.17 20.59 4.42
C LEU A 304 8.66 20.32 4.63
N TYR A 305 9.17 19.22 4.06
CA TYR A 305 10.54 18.77 4.30
C TYR A 305 11.53 19.19 3.20
N GLY A 306 11.07 19.73 2.08
CA GLY A 306 11.94 20.06 0.94
C GLY A 306 12.63 18.84 0.34
N ILE A 307 11.92 17.71 0.29
CA ILE A 307 12.43 16.42 -0.20
C ILE A 307 11.59 15.90 -1.36
N LYS A 308 12.10 14.90 -2.06
CA LYS A 308 11.35 14.13 -3.05
C LYS A 308 10.93 12.78 -2.46
N MET A 309 9.65 12.44 -2.60
CA MET A 309 9.13 11.09 -2.35
C MET A 309 9.32 10.25 -3.61
N ASN A 310 9.97 9.09 -3.47
CA ASN A 310 10.14 8.15 -4.58
C ASN A 310 8.97 7.19 -4.67
N TYR A 311 8.51 6.70 -3.52
CA TYR A 311 7.41 5.76 -3.44
C TYR A 311 6.45 6.11 -2.32
N TYR A 312 5.28 5.47 -2.34
CA TYR A 312 4.39 5.42 -1.19
C TYR A 312 3.90 3.99 -0.93
N VAL A 313 3.48 3.76 0.30
CA VAL A 313 2.70 2.59 0.72
C VAL A 313 1.50 3.09 1.48
N ARG A 314 0.30 2.78 1.00
CA ARG A 314 -0.97 3.15 1.62
C ARG A 314 -1.70 1.89 2.06
N LEU A 315 -2.05 1.84 3.34
CA LEU A 315 -2.70 0.71 3.98
C LEU A 315 -3.77 1.18 4.97
N ASN A 316 -4.76 0.33 5.26
CA ASN A 316 -5.80 0.59 6.26
C ASN A 316 -5.75 -0.47 7.37
N PHE A 317 -6.71 -0.49 8.29
CA PHE A 317 -6.72 -1.46 9.39
C PHE A 317 -6.79 -2.92 8.91
N THR A 318 -7.57 -3.19 7.86
CA THR A 318 -7.70 -4.55 7.28
C THR A 318 -6.38 -5.00 6.67
N SER A 319 -5.72 -4.10 5.94
CA SER A 319 -4.40 -4.32 5.34
C SER A 319 -3.35 -4.59 6.41
N PHE A 320 -3.35 -3.81 7.49
CA PHE A 320 -2.42 -3.94 8.61
C PHE A 320 -2.57 -5.29 9.30
N LEU A 321 -3.81 -5.67 9.66
CA LEU A 321 -4.08 -6.97 10.29
C LEU A 321 -3.56 -8.12 9.42
N LYS A 322 -3.89 -8.10 8.13
CA LYS A 322 -3.46 -9.11 7.17
C LYS A 322 -1.94 -9.19 7.06
N LEU A 323 -1.25 -8.05 7.01
CA LEU A 323 0.22 -8.01 6.95
C LEU A 323 0.84 -8.64 8.21
N ILE A 324 0.34 -8.33 9.40
CA ILE A 324 0.87 -8.87 10.66
C ILE A 324 0.63 -10.39 10.72
N ASP A 325 -0.55 -10.86 10.32
CA ASP A 325 -0.85 -12.30 10.26
C ASP A 325 0.09 -13.04 9.29
N LEU A 326 0.34 -12.47 8.10
CA LEU A 326 1.20 -13.07 7.08
C LEU A 326 2.66 -13.23 7.53
N VAL A 327 3.15 -12.34 8.39
CA VAL A 327 4.52 -12.43 8.95
C VAL A 327 4.57 -13.23 10.26
N GLY A 328 3.45 -13.78 10.70
CA GLY A 328 3.35 -14.60 11.93
C GLY A 328 3.52 -13.78 13.21
N GLY A 329 2.98 -12.56 13.24
CA GLY A 329 3.12 -11.64 14.37
C GLY A 329 4.45 -10.90 14.41
N ILE A 330 4.56 -9.95 15.34
CA ILE A 330 5.75 -9.09 15.48
C ILE A 330 6.25 -9.06 16.92
N ASP A 331 7.54 -8.79 17.08
CA ASP A 331 8.18 -8.67 18.39
C ASP A 331 8.60 -7.21 18.61
N VAL A 332 8.07 -6.57 19.65
CA VAL A 332 8.34 -5.16 19.99
C VAL A 332 8.90 -5.04 21.41
N ILE A 333 9.68 -3.99 21.67
CA ILE A 333 10.11 -3.63 23.02
C ILE A 333 9.21 -2.50 23.51
N ASN A 334 8.42 -2.77 24.54
CA ASN A 334 7.52 -1.81 25.16
C ASN A 334 8.19 -1.13 26.35
N ASP A 335 8.14 0.20 26.40
CA ASP A 335 8.88 1.00 27.39
C ASP A 335 8.00 1.39 28.59
N GLN A 336 6.68 1.33 28.44
CA GLN A 336 5.72 1.69 29.48
C GLN A 336 4.55 0.70 29.50
N ALA A 337 4.05 0.38 30.69
CA ALA A 337 2.87 -0.47 30.81
C ALA A 337 1.61 0.34 30.46
N PHE A 338 0.71 -0.23 29.66
CA PHE A 338 -0.60 0.36 29.35
C PHE A 338 -1.62 -0.71 28.95
N THR A 339 -2.89 -0.34 28.87
CA THR A 339 -3.99 -1.23 28.46
C THR A 339 -4.67 -0.63 27.24
N ALA A 340 -4.89 -1.45 26.19
CA ALA A 340 -5.63 -1.02 25.00
C ALA A 340 -6.40 -2.17 24.37
N GLY A 341 -7.60 -1.89 23.85
CA GLY A 341 -8.42 -2.90 23.16
C GLY A 341 -8.71 -4.15 23.98
N GLY A 342 -8.77 -4.03 25.32
CA GLY A 342 -8.96 -5.17 26.23
C GLY A 342 -7.71 -6.01 26.51
N ASN A 343 -6.53 -5.58 26.07
CA ASN A 343 -5.25 -6.25 26.32
C ASN A 343 -4.35 -5.40 27.21
N ASP A 344 -3.57 -6.06 28.07
CA ASP A 344 -2.52 -5.43 28.87
C ASP A 344 -1.16 -5.60 28.18
N TYR A 345 -0.43 -4.49 28.05
CA TYR A 345 0.90 -4.42 27.44
C TYR A 345 1.93 -4.13 28.53
N PRO A 346 2.57 -5.14 29.14
CA PRO A 346 3.60 -4.91 30.15
C PRO A 346 4.87 -4.30 29.54
N VAL A 347 5.74 -3.76 30.38
CA VAL A 347 7.10 -3.33 29.98
C VAL A 347 7.93 -4.55 29.60
N GLY A 348 8.72 -4.44 28.54
CA GLY A 348 9.63 -5.50 28.07
C GLY A 348 9.34 -5.96 26.64
N THR A 349 9.87 -7.11 26.26
CA THR A 349 9.65 -7.69 24.93
C THR A 349 8.27 -8.34 24.85
N LEU A 350 7.47 -7.89 23.88
CA LEU A 350 6.13 -8.40 23.63
C LEU A 350 6.08 -9.03 22.24
N HIS A 351 5.48 -10.22 22.16
CA HIS A 351 5.04 -10.79 20.89
C HIS A 351 3.58 -10.39 20.66
N LEU A 352 3.30 -9.72 19.55
CA LEU A 352 1.98 -9.20 19.21
C LEU A 352 1.44 -9.91 17.97
N ASP A 353 0.25 -10.48 18.10
CA ASP A 353 -0.58 -10.87 16.96
C ASP A 353 -1.17 -9.63 16.27
N SER A 354 -1.93 -9.83 15.19
CA SER A 354 -2.53 -8.74 14.40
C SER A 354 -3.44 -7.82 15.21
N ASN A 355 -4.35 -8.37 16.02
CA ASN A 355 -5.30 -7.59 16.81
C ASN A 355 -4.57 -6.83 17.93
N GLN A 356 -3.64 -7.50 18.61
CA GLN A 356 -2.82 -6.88 19.64
C GLN A 356 -1.94 -5.77 19.08
N ALA A 357 -1.33 -5.97 17.91
CA ALA A 357 -0.53 -4.95 17.23
C ALA A 357 -1.39 -3.75 16.80
N LEU A 358 -2.61 -3.98 16.32
CA LEU A 358 -3.50 -2.91 15.90
C LEU A 358 -3.96 -2.06 17.11
N ALA A 359 -4.31 -2.70 18.22
CA ALA A 359 -4.63 -1.99 19.45
C ALA A 359 -3.43 -1.22 20.02
N PHE A 360 -2.22 -1.81 19.95
CA PHE A 360 -0.97 -1.19 20.41
C PHE A 360 -0.65 0.12 19.68
N VAL A 361 -0.88 0.21 18.36
CA VAL A 361 -0.58 1.41 17.55
C VAL A 361 -1.70 2.46 17.53
N ARG A 362 -2.88 2.13 18.04
CA ARG A 362 -4.05 3.04 18.08
C ARG A 362 -4.21 3.75 19.42
N GLU A 363 -3.71 3.15 20.49
CA GLU A 363 -3.82 3.73 21.83
C GLU A 363 -3.06 5.05 21.94
N ARG A 364 -3.66 6.02 22.64
CA ARG A 364 -3.05 7.33 22.90
C ARG A 364 -3.40 7.93 24.24
N TYR A 365 -4.57 7.62 24.80
CA TYR A 365 -5.11 8.36 25.95
C TYR A 365 -4.54 7.85 27.27
N SER A 366 -4.20 6.57 27.34
CA SER A 366 -3.55 5.94 28.49
C SER A 366 -2.03 6.07 28.49
N LEU A 367 -1.42 6.57 27.40
CA LEU A 367 0.03 6.76 27.28
C LEU A 367 0.47 8.06 27.95
N GLN A 368 1.59 8.03 28.67
CA GLN A 368 2.11 9.19 29.40
C GLN A 368 2.39 10.39 28.48
N GLY A 369 2.95 10.14 27.29
CA GLY A 369 3.24 11.14 26.25
C GLY A 369 2.12 11.31 25.21
N GLY A 370 0.94 10.73 25.42
CA GLY A 370 -0.20 10.91 24.54
C GLY A 370 0.05 10.44 23.10
N ASP A 371 -0.28 11.32 22.14
CA ASP A 371 -0.12 11.05 20.70
C ASP A 371 1.35 10.84 20.28
N ASN A 372 2.30 11.48 20.98
CA ASN A 372 3.73 11.32 20.70
C ASN A 372 4.19 9.89 20.99
N ASP A 373 3.73 9.31 22.10
CA ASP A 373 4.06 7.92 22.44
C ASP A 373 3.34 6.93 21.52
N ARG A 374 2.13 7.27 21.04
CA ARG A 374 1.48 6.49 19.98
C ARG A 374 2.34 6.47 18.71
N GLY A 375 2.89 7.62 18.31
CA GLY A 375 3.83 7.71 17.18
C GLY A 375 5.05 6.82 17.37
N ARG A 376 5.66 6.84 18.57
CA ARG A 376 6.78 5.95 18.91
C ARG A 376 6.40 4.47 18.86
N ASN A 377 5.19 4.12 19.31
CA ASN A 377 4.67 2.76 19.19
C ASN A 377 4.48 2.34 17.72
N GLN A 378 4.03 3.23 16.84
CA GLN A 378 3.96 3.00 15.39
C GLN A 378 5.34 2.77 14.78
N GLU A 379 6.35 3.58 15.16
CA GLU A 379 7.74 3.43 14.73
C GLU A 379 8.32 2.07 15.13
N LYS A 380 8.09 1.63 16.38
CA LYS A 380 8.51 0.30 16.87
C LYS A 380 7.90 -0.84 16.05
N VAL A 381 6.61 -0.72 15.74
CA VAL A 381 5.90 -1.72 14.92
C VAL A 381 6.46 -1.76 13.49
N ILE A 382 6.75 -0.60 12.89
CA ILE A 382 7.39 -0.53 11.56
C ILE A 382 8.79 -1.13 11.61
N ALA A 383 9.60 -0.82 12.63
CA ALA A 383 10.92 -1.41 12.80
C ALA A 383 10.85 -2.94 12.94
N ALA A 384 9.88 -3.45 13.72
CA ALA A 384 9.64 -4.88 13.86
C ALA A 384 9.20 -5.54 12.53
N LEU A 385 8.33 -4.87 11.77
CA LEU A 385 7.92 -5.31 10.43
C LEU A 385 9.10 -5.35 9.46
N ILE A 386 9.95 -4.31 9.42
CA ILE A 386 11.18 -4.30 8.59
C ILE A 386 12.06 -5.50 8.95
N LYS A 387 12.22 -5.79 10.25
CA LYS A 387 12.98 -6.96 10.72
C LYS A 387 12.37 -8.29 10.28
N LYS A 388 11.04 -8.46 10.37
CA LYS A 388 10.35 -9.69 9.92
C LYS A 388 10.42 -9.86 8.40
N LEU A 389 10.17 -8.79 7.64
CA LEU A 389 10.19 -8.80 6.17
C LEU A 389 11.58 -8.96 5.57
N SER A 390 12.63 -8.58 6.31
CA SER A 390 14.04 -8.81 5.93
C SER A 390 14.59 -10.16 6.39
N SER A 391 13.79 -11.01 7.05
CA SER A 391 14.19 -12.36 7.42
C SER A 391 14.35 -13.27 6.20
N ALA A 392 15.20 -14.29 6.31
CA ALA A 392 15.42 -15.23 5.20
C ALA A 392 14.12 -15.92 4.75
N ASP A 393 13.21 -16.23 5.66
CA ASP A 393 11.95 -16.89 5.33
C ASP A 393 10.99 -15.93 4.61
N ALA A 394 10.89 -14.68 5.04
CA ALA A 394 10.09 -13.67 4.34
C ALA A 394 10.66 -13.37 2.95
N LEU A 395 11.99 -13.22 2.84
CA LEU A 395 12.67 -12.95 1.56
C LEU A 395 12.53 -14.13 0.57
N LYS A 396 12.48 -15.37 1.04
CA LYS A 396 12.19 -16.53 0.17
C LYS A 396 10.74 -16.56 -0.31
N ASN A 397 9.81 -16.13 0.54
CA ASN A 397 8.37 -16.18 0.28
C ASN A 397 7.76 -14.83 -0.13
N TYR A 398 8.59 -13.86 -0.55
CA TYR A 398 8.14 -12.49 -0.85
C TYR A 398 7.02 -12.45 -1.90
N ASN A 399 7.05 -13.36 -2.90
CA ASN A 399 6.00 -13.45 -3.91
C ASN A 399 4.62 -13.76 -3.31
N GLN A 400 4.57 -14.70 -2.36
CA GLN A 400 3.33 -15.06 -1.67
C GLN A 400 2.83 -13.88 -0.84
N ILE A 401 3.71 -13.25 -0.06
CA ILE A 401 3.39 -12.07 0.77
C ILE A 401 2.79 -10.96 -0.10
N ILE A 402 3.44 -10.63 -1.22
CA ILE A 402 2.96 -9.60 -2.13
C ILE A 402 1.64 -10.04 -2.77
N SER A 403 1.51 -11.29 -3.22
CA SER A 403 0.28 -11.81 -3.83
C SER A 403 -0.92 -11.71 -2.90
N ASP A 404 -0.71 -12.00 -1.61
CA ASP A 404 -1.75 -11.91 -0.59
C ASP A 404 -2.07 -10.46 -0.23
N LEU A 405 -1.10 -9.55 -0.25
CA LEU A 405 -1.32 -8.14 0.11
C LEU A 405 -1.80 -7.25 -1.03
N LYS A 406 -1.61 -7.66 -2.30
CA LYS A 406 -1.83 -6.82 -3.49
C LYS A 406 -3.19 -6.11 -3.49
N ASP A 407 -4.27 -6.80 -3.10
CA ASP A 407 -5.63 -6.24 -3.12
C ASP A 407 -5.96 -5.39 -1.89
N SER A 408 -5.05 -5.33 -0.92
CA SER A 408 -5.21 -4.62 0.36
C SER A 408 -4.20 -3.51 0.58
N VAL A 409 -3.12 -3.42 -0.20
CA VAL A 409 -2.08 -2.40 -0.08
C VAL A 409 -1.92 -1.69 -1.41
N GLN A 410 -1.90 -0.36 -1.37
CA GLN A 410 -1.62 0.48 -2.52
C GLN A 410 -0.17 0.95 -2.49
N THR A 411 0.55 0.81 -3.61
CA THR A 411 1.91 1.33 -3.76
C THR A 411 2.19 1.65 -5.22
N ASN A 412 3.07 2.62 -5.47
CA ASN A 412 3.63 2.90 -6.79
C ASN A 412 5.02 2.25 -7.01
N MET A 413 5.47 1.42 -6.08
CA MET A 413 6.70 0.65 -6.25
C MET A 413 6.43 -0.53 -7.21
N ASP A 414 7.13 -0.53 -8.35
CA ASP A 414 7.00 -1.63 -9.29
C ASP A 414 7.66 -2.92 -8.77
N THR A 415 7.21 -4.06 -9.28
CA THR A 415 7.69 -5.37 -8.84
C THR A 415 9.18 -5.55 -9.12
N GLN A 416 9.72 -4.95 -10.19
CA GLN A 416 11.16 -5.02 -10.47
C GLN A 416 11.97 -4.33 -9.37
N THR A 417 11.51 -3.17 -8.89
CA THR A 417 12.10 -2.46 -7.75
C THR A 417 12.05 -3.32 -6.49
N ILE A 418 10.91 -3.95 -6.19
CA ILE A 418 10.78 -4.83 -5.01
C ILE A 418 11.73 -6.02 -5.11
N VAL A 419 11.79 -6.70 -6.26
CA VAL A 419 12.71 -7.83 -6.51
C VAL A 419 14.16 -7.40 -6.34
N ASN A 420 14.52 -6.22 -6.83
CA ASN A 420 15.86 -5.67 -6.65
C ASN A 420 16.19 -5.41 -5.17
N LEU A 421 15.25 -4.88 -4.39
CA LEU A 421 15.43 -4.68 -2.95
C LEU A 421 15.62 -6.03 -2.22
N VAL A 422 14.80 -7.04 -2.56
CA VAL A 422 14.92 -8.40 -2.02
C VAL A 422 16.28 -9.01 -2.34
N ASN A 423 16.72 -8.96 -3.60
CA ASN A 423 18.02 -9.47 -4.02
C ASN A 423 19.18 -8.76 -3.30
N ASN A 424 19.14 -7.42 -3.22
CA ASN A 424 20.17 -6.64 -2.52
C ASN A 424 20.24 -7.02 -1.03
N GLN A 425 19.11 -7.33 -0.40
CA GLN A 425 19.09 -7.77 0.99
C GLN A 425 19.66 -9.19 1.14
N LEU A 426 19.32 -10.11 0.23
CA LEU A 426 19.88 -11.46 0.20
C LEU A 426 21.40 -11.46 -0.05
N GLU A 427 21.92 -10.52 -0.83
CA GLU A 427 23.37 -10.35 -1.09
C GLU A 427 24.17 -9.91 0.15
N SER A 428 23.59 -9.04 0.98
CA SER A 428 24.37 -8.26 1.94
C SER A 428 24.32 -8.81 3.37
N ALA A 429 23.45 -9.78 3.66
CA ALA A 429 23.27 -10.50 4.94
C ALA A 429 23.12 -9.64 6.22
N GLY A 430 23.25 -8.31 6.14
CA GLY A 430 23.20 -7.38 7.26
C GLY A 430 21.80 -6.84 7.52
N SER A 431 21.49 -6.59 8.80
CA SER A 431 20.26 -5.92 9.21
C SER A 431 20.36 -4.42 8.98
N TYR A 432 19.25 -3.79 8.60
CA TYR A 432 19.15 -2.33 8.64
C TYR A 432 19.15 -1.83 10.08
N VAL A 433 19.91 -0.78 10.34
CA VAL A 433 19.77 0.02 11.57
C VAL A 433 18.60 0.96 11.34
N VAL A 434 17.55 0.79 12.15
CA VAL A 434 16.35 1.64 12.09
C VAL A 434 16.47 2.70 13.18
N GLU A 435 16.52 3.95 12.76
CA GLU A 435 16.41 5.11 13.62
C GLU A 435 15.04 5.76 13.45
N SER A 436 14.61 6.51 14.46
CA SER A 436 13.34 7.21 14.41
C SER A 436 13.48 8.63 14.93
N GLN A 437 12.61 9.50 14.43
CA GLN A 437 12.44 10.87 14.87
C GLN A 437 10.98 11.27 14.65
N ALA A 438 10.48 12.20 15.46
CA ALA A 438 9.18 12.79 15.29
C ALA A 438 9.32 14.31 15.31
N VAL A 439 8.63 15.00 14.41
CA VAL A 439 8.52 16.46 14.51
C VAL A 439 7.58 16.83 15.64
N THR A 440 7.96 17.87 16.39
CA THR A 440 7.27 18.33 17.59
C THR A 440 6.63 19.69 17.33
N GLY A 441 5.71 20.07 18.21
CA GLY A 441 5.02 21.35 18.13
C GLY A 441 4.16 21.59 19.37
N GLU A 442 3.42 22.68 19.33
CA GLU A 442 2.49 23.08 20.39
C GLU A 442 1.05 22.89 19.94
N GLY A 443 0.18 22.48 20.87
CA GLY A 443 -1.23 22.23 20.61
C GLY A 443 -2.06 23.51 20.70
N HIS A 444 -2.93 23.72 19.72
CA HIS A 444 -3.82 24.87 19.62
C HIS A 444 -5.26 24.43 19.32
N MET A 445 -6.24 25.17 19.84
CA MET A 445 -7.68 24.98 19.57
C MET A 445 -8.32 26.18 18.87
N ASP A 446 -7.56 27.27 18.72
CA ASP A 446 -7.98 28.58 18.22
C ASP A 446 -7.61 28.81 16.74
N LEU A 447 -6.87 27.89 16.13
CA LEU A 447 -6.47 27.96 14.72
C LEU A 447 -7.56 27.38 13.81
N PRO A 448 -7.87 28.04 12.68
CA PRO A 448 -8.95 27.60 11.78
C PRO A 448 -8.56 26.35 10.98
N SER A 449 -9.50 25.44 10.74
CA SER A 449 -9.32 24.33 9.80
C SER A 449 -9.87 24.72 8.42
N TYR A 450 -9.08 24.52 7.36
CA TYR A 450 -9.53 24.77 5.99
C TYR A 450 -10.66 23.83 5.55
N ALA A 451 -10.53 22.53 5.82
CA ALA A 451 -11.56 21.56 5.50
C ALA A 451 -12.82 21.73 6.37
N MET A 452 -12.68 22.31 7.56
CA MET A 452 -13.77 22.51 8.51
C MET A 452 -13.83 23.94 9.05
N PRO A 453 -14.22 24.93 8.22
CA PRO A 453 -14.40 26.29 8.70
C PRO A 453 -15.50 26.35 9.77
N GLY A 454 -15.19 26.96 10.92
CA GLY A 454 -16.12 27.15 12.03
C GLY A 454 -16.05 26.10 13.15
N SER A 455 -15.39 24.97 12.92
CA SER A 455 -15.16 23.96 13.96
C SER A 455 -13.91 24.26 14.78
N GLN A 456 -13.97 24.09 16.10
CA GLN A 456 -12.79 24.18 16.98
C GLN A 456 -12.11 22.82 17.03
N LEU A 457 -11.05 22.66 16.23
CA LEU A 457 -10.25 21.45 16.18
C LEU A 457 -8.93 21.64 16.90
N TYR A 458 -8.49 20.61 17.62
CA TYR A 458 -7.11 20.54 18.07
C TYR A 458 -6.20 20.44 16.85
N VAL A 459 -5.24 21.33 16.72
CA VAL A 459 -4.16 21.27 15.73
C VAL A 459 -2.82 21.42 16.44
N MET A 460 -1.74 20.94 15.81
CA MET A 460 -0.40 21.05 16.37
C MET A 460 0.43 21.99 15.48
N GLN A 461 0.68 23.20 15.96
CA GLN A 461 1.59 24.13 15.30
C GLN A 461 3.01 23.63 15.46
N LEU A 462 3.66 23.24 14.35
CA LEU A 462 4.99 22.66 14.38
C LEU A 462 6.05 23.66 14.84
N ASP A 463 6.98 23.19 15.67
CA ASP A 463 8.20 23.93 15.98
C ASP A 463 9.13 23.93 14.77
N ALA A 464 9.46 25.13 14.28
CA ALA A 464 10.30 25.29 13.09
C ALA A 464 11.70 24.67 13.27
N ALA A 465 12.27 24.72 14.48
CA ALA A 465 13.57 24.12 14.75
C ALA A 465 13.51 22.59 14.68
N SER A 466 12.44 21.99 15.22
CA SER A 466 12.14 20.56 15.11
C SER A 466 12.00 20.11 13.64
N VAL A 467 11.29 20.89 12.82
CA VAL A 467 11.15 20.60 11.37
C VAL A 467 12.50 20.68 10.66
N GLU A 468 13.30 21.73 10.89
CA GLU A 468 14.63 21.85 10.26
C GLU A 468 15.60 20.76 10.71
N ALA A 469 15.56 20.34 11.98
CA ALA A 469 16.33 19.20 12.46
C ALA A 469 15.93 17.90 11.74
N ALA A 470 14.62 17.68 11.56
CA ALA A 470 14.13 16.52 10.83
C ALA A 470 14.58 16.51 9.37
N LYS A 471 14.49 17.66 8.68
CA LYS A 471 14.98 17.85 7.31
C LYS A 471 16.46 17.52 7.17
N LYS A 472 17.28 18.05 8.09
CA LYS A 472 18.72 17.80 8.11
C LYS A 472 19.01 16.30 8.27
N LYS A 473 18.32 15.61 9.19
CA LYS A 473 18.54 14.18 9.43
C LYS A 473 18.10 13.30 8.25
N ILE A 474 17.01 13.66 7.57
CA ILE A 474 16.59 13.01 6.32
C ILE A 474 17.69 13.15 5.28
N GLN A 475 18.22 14.36 5.08
CA GLN A 475 19.27 14.62 4.10
C GLN A 475 20.57 13.88 4.43
N GLU A 476 20.99 13.87 5.69
CA GLU A 476 22.16 13.11 6.16
C GLU A 476 22.01 11.61 5.89
N THR A 477 20.82 11.05 6.13
CA THR A 477 20.53 9.64 5.84
C THR A 477 20.58 9.36 4.33
N LEU A 478 20.02 10.23 3.49
CA LEU A 478 20.09 10.11 2.03
C LEU A 478 21.54 10.13 1.52
N GLU A 479 22.38 10.97 2.12
CA GLU A 479 23.81 11.09 1.78
C GLU A 479 24.69 10.00 2.39
N GLY A 480 24.13 9.17 3.29
CA GLY A 480 24.83 8.07 3.94
C GLY A 480 25.77 8.50 5.07
N ARG A 481 25.53 9.67 5.67
CA ARG A 481 26.28 10.20 6.81
C ARG A 481 25.86 9.57 8.14
#